data_AF-A0A177PKS8-F1
#
_entry.id   AF-A0A177PKS8-F1
#
_cell.length_a   1.000
_cell.length_b   1.000
_cell.length_c   1.000
_cell.angle_alpha   90.00
_cell.angle_beta   90.00
_cell.angle_gamma   90.00
#
_symmetry.space_group_name_H-M   'P 1'
#
loop_
_entity.id
_entity.type
_entity.pdbx_description
1 polymer ?
#
loop_
_entity_poly.entity_id
_entity_poly.type
_entity_poly.pdbx_seq_one_letter_code
_entity_poly.pdbx_strand_id
1 'polypeptide(L)'
;MISADGLRHLLEDFMKKTAGGASIAAPSWWGEGNADERRVRDDLESGRLHLRSAYRSAKRGLELVDQGDIESARTLYETAKSYYIDALEAQLRPSDLANLGRSAATRGRPRKEGVAPAPKKKRGRPRKK
;
A
#
# COMPACT_ATOMS: atom_id res chain seq x y z
N MET A 1 -7.96 34.66 0.53
CA MET A 1 -7.58 33.86 1.71
C MET A 1 -8.67 32.83 1.96
N ILE A 2 -8.33 31.59 2.29
CA ILE A 2 -9.32 30.58 2.69
C ILE A 2 -9.86 30.98 4.07
N SER A 3 -11.18 31.00 4.25
CA SER A 3 -11.80 31.27 5.56
C SER A 3 -11.57 30.10 6.52
N ALA A 4 -11.64 30.34 7.83
CA ALA A 4 -11.50 29.27 8.84
C ALA A 4 -12.52 28.13 8.60
N ASP A 5 -13.77 28.46 8.27
CA ASP A 5 -14.81 27.49 7.94
C ASP A 5 -14.50 26.72 6.64
N GLY A 6 -13.96 27.41 5.63
CA GLY A 6 -13.51 26.77 4.40
C GLY A 6 -12.36 25.79 4.64
N LEU A 7 -11.40 26.16 5.49
CA LEU A 7 -10.28 25.29 5.85
C LEU A 7 -10.75 24.08 6.66
N ARG A 8 -11.69 24.27 7.59
CA ARG A 8 -12.32 23.17 8.33
C ARG A 8 -12.95 22.16 7.38
N HIS A 9 -13.79 22.61 6.44
CA HIS A 9 -14.43 21.71 5.48
C HIS A 9 -13.43 20.93 4.64
N LEU A 10 -12.37 21.59 4.16
CA LEU A 10 -11.31 20.92 3.41
C LEU A 10 -10.61 19.83 4.23
N LEU A 11 -10.30 20.11 5.50
CA LEU A 11 -9.68 19.15 6.42
C LEU A 11 -10.61 17.99 6.77
N GLU A 12 -11.91 18.25 6.98
CA GLU A 12 -12.92 17.22 7.21
C GLU A 12 -13.07 16.29 6.01
N ASP A 13 -13.10 16.84 4.79
CA ASP A 13 -13.13 16.05 3.57
C ASP A 13 -11.87 15.21 3.39
N PHE A 14 -10.71 15.77 3.74
CA PHE A 14 -9.46 15.00 3.79
C PHE A 14 -9.52 13.85 4.79
N MET A 15 -10.06 14.09 5.99
CA MET A 15 -10.25 13.04 6.99
C MET A 15 -11.16 11.92 6.50
N LYS A 16 -12.24 12.23 5.78
CA LYS A 16 -13.12 11.22 5.18
C LYS A 16 -12.38 10.40 4.12
N LYS A 17 -11.65 11.06 3.22
CA LYS A 17 -10.86 10.40 2.15
C LYS A 17 -9.74 9.52 2.71
N THR A 18 -9.15 9.94 3.82
CA THR A 18 -8.02 9.25 4.46
C THR A 18 -8.46 8.38 5.65
N ALA A 19 -9.77 8.15 5.84
CA ALA A 19 -10.29 7.40 6.99
C ALA A 19 -9.70 5.98 7.10
N GLY A 20 -9.40 5.35 5.95
CA GLY A 20 -8.72 4.05 5.91
C GLY A 20 -7.30 4.07 6.50
N GLY A 21 -6.69 5.24 6.61
CA GLY A 21 -5.39 5.45 7.25
C GLY A 21 -5.43 5.41 8.78
N ALA A 22 -6.62 5.59 9.39
CA ALA A 22 -6.77 5.70 10.84
C ALA A 22 -6.48 4.38 11.59
N SER A 23 -6.81 3.25 10.96
CA SER A 23 -6.63 1.91 11.54
C SER A 23 -5.23 1.33 11.32
N ILE A 24 -4.38 2.03 10.56
CA ILE A 24 -3.03 1.55 10.25
C ILE A 24 -2.15 1.73 11.49
N ALA A 25 -1.61 0.61 11.96
CA ALA A 25 -0.72 0.59 13.12
C ALA A 25 0.52 1.48 12.89
N ALA A 26 1.10 1.96 13.97
CA ALA A 26 2.39 2.63 13.86
C ALA A 26 3.45 1.66 13.33
N PRO A 27 4.29 2.07 12.36
CA PRO A 27 5.43 1.25 11.99
C PRO A 27 6.33 1.12 13.23
N SER A 28 6.48 -0.10 13.73
CA SER A 28 7.43 -0.41 14.79
C SER A 28 8.78 -0.67 14.16
N TRP A 29 9.65 0.35 14.14
CA TRP A 29 11.03 0.21 13.65
C TRP A 29 11.91 -0.66 14.57
N TRP A 30 11.41 -0.97 15.77
CA TRP A 30 12.06 -1.79 16.79
C TRP A 30 11.41 -3.18 16.93
N GLY A 31 10.62 -3.61 15.94
CA GLY A 31 10.00 -4.94 15.95
C GLY A 31 11.06 -6.04 15.87
N GLU A 32 10.86 -7.12 16.63
CA GLU A 32 11.75 -8.28 16.67
C GLU A 32 11.62 -9.11 15.37
N GLY A 33 12.32 -8.69 14.32
CA GLY A 33 12.67 -9.56 13.19
C GLY A 33 12.19 -9.15 11.79
N ASN A 34 12.71 -9.90 10.80
CA ASN A 34 12.56 -9.64 9.36
C ASN A 34 11.10 -9.54 8.85
N ALA A 35 10.12 -10.03 9.60
CA ALA A 35 8.71 -10.00 9.22
C ALA A 35 8.10 -8.60 9.39
N ASP A 36 8.45 -7.90 10.47
CA ASP A 36 7.95 -6.54 10.72
C ASP A 36 8.57 -5.54 9.77
N GLU A 37 9.87 -5.66 9.46
CA GLU A 37 10.55 -4.83 8.46
C GLU A 37 9.91 -4.96 7.08
N ARG A 38 9.56 -6.19 6.68
CA ARG A 38 8.85 -6.44 5.41
C ARG A 38 7.47 -5.82 5.41
N ARG A 39 6.68 -6.00 6.47
CA ARG A 39 5.36 -5.36 6.58
C ARG A 39 5.46 -3.85 6.44
N VAL A 40 6.42 -3.23 7.14
CA VAL A 40 6.64 -1.78 7.06
C VAL A 40 7.02 -1.36 5.65
N ARG A 41 7.92 -2.10 4.98
CA ARG A 41 8.27 -1.84 3.57
C ARG A 41 7.05 -1.97 2.66
N ASP A 42 6.27 -3.04 2.78
CA ASP A 42 5.06 -3.27 1.98
C ASP A 42 4.02 -2.16 2.22
N ASP A 43 3.83 -1.72 3.46
CA ASP A 43 2.92 -0.62 3.81
C ASP A 43 3.42 0.75 3.31
N LEU A 44 4.73 0.92 3.14
CA LEU A 44 5.34 2.11 2.55
C LEU A 44 5.16 2.10 1.02
N GLU A 45 5.50 0.97 0.37
CA GLU A 45 5.35 0.76 -1.07
C GLU A 45 3.90 0.83 -1.54
N SER A 46 2.95 0.37 -0.71
CA SER A 46 1.51 0.44 -1.02
C SER A 46 0.86 1.79 -0.71
N GLY A 47 1.61 2.78 -0.22
CA GLY A 47 1.09 4.11 0.13
C GLY A 47 0.27 4.15 1.43
N ARG A 48 0.16 3.04 2.15
CA ARG A 48 -0.64 2.90 3.38
C ARG A 48 -0.09 3.78 4.51
N LEU A 49 1.22 3.84 4.68
CA LEU A 49 1.83 4.73 5.66
C LEU A 49 1.61 6.21 5.31
N HIS A 50 1.61 6.56 4.02
CA HIS A 50 1.31 7.91 3.55
C HIS A 50 -0.16 8.29 3.84
N LEU A 51 -1.13 7.38 3.62
CA LEU A 51 -2.54 7.61 4.00
C LEU A 51 -2.70 7.86 5.50
N ARG A 52 -1.97 7.11 6.33
CA ARG A 52 -1.98 7.29 7.78
C ARG A 52 -1.43 8.66 8.18
N SER A 53 -0.32 9.08 7.59
CA SER A 53 0.28 10.40 7.83
C SER A 53 -0.66 11.52 7.38
N ALA A 54 -1.29 11.39 6.21
CA ALA A 54 -2.28 12.34 5.71
C ALA A 54 -3.46 12.51 6.68
N TYR A 55 -4.02 11.39 7.18
CA TYR A 55 -5.10 11.40 8.16
C TYR A 55 -4.71 12.12 9.46
N ARG A 56 -3.50 11.83 9.97
CA ARG A 56 -2.99 12.46 11.20
C ARG A 56 -2.79 13.97 11.03
N SER A 57 -2.21 14.39 9.92
CA SER A 57 -2.02 15.81 9.60
C SER A 57 -3.36 16.53 9.48
N ALA A 58 -4.35 15.92 8.81
CA ALA A 58 -5.69 16.48 8.69
C ALA A 58 -6.40 16.63 10.06
N LYS A 59 -6.32 15.58 10.90
CA LYS A 59 -6.88 15.62 12.25
C LYS A 59 -6.23 16.71 13.10
N ARG A 60 -4.90 16.80 13.10
CA ARG A 60 -4.18 17.84 13.84
C ARG A 60 -4.48 19.23 13.29
N GLY A 61 -4.67 19.37 11.99
CA GLY A 61 -5.11 20.61 11.35
C GLY A 61 -6.45 21.09 11.90
N LEU A 62 -7.43 20.19 12.06
CA LEU A 62 -8.73 20.54 12.66
C LEU A 62 -8.59 21.04 14.09
N GLU A 63 -7.78 20.36 14.91
CA GLU A 63 -7.51 20.78 16.28
C GLU A 63 -6.90 22.20 16.34
N LEU A 64 -6.08 22.58 15.36
CA LEU A 64 -5.51 23.92 15.27
C LEU A 64 -6.53 24.97 14.80
N VAL A 65 -7.45 24.60 13.91
CA VAL A 65 -8.60 25.46 13.56
C VAL A 65 -9.46 25.73 14.79
N ASP A 66 -9.73 24.70 15.61
CA ASP A 66 -10.46 24.84 16.88
C ASP A 66 -9.74 25.79 17.87
N GLN A 67 -8.41 25.85 17.82
CA GLN A 67 -7.58 26.73 18.64
C GLN A 67 -7.41 28.15 18.05
N GLY A 68 -7.91 28.40 16.84
CA GLY A 68 -7.77 29.67 16.13
C GLY A 68 -6.41 29.87 15.43
N ASP A 69 -5.54 28.86 15.42
CA ASP A 69 -4.26 28.92 14.68
C ASP A 69 -4.46 28.50 13.23
N ILE A 70 -4.94 29.44 12.43
CA ILE A 70 -5.30 29.22 11.02
C ILE A 70 -4.07 29.00 10.12
N GLU A 71 -2.96 29.67 10.42
CA GLU A 71 -1.74 29.53 9.61
C GLU A 71 -1.11 28.15 9.77
N SER A 72 -0.93 27.67 11.01
CA SER A 72 -0.41 26.33 11.24
C SER A 72 -1.38 25.24 10.73
N ALA A 73 -2.69 25.45 10.87
CA ALA A 73 -3.69 24.55 10.29
C ALA A 73 -3.58 24.47 8.75
N ARG A 74 -3.28 25.58 8.09
CA ARG A 74 -3.07 25.63 6.64
C ARG A 74 -1.81 24.87 6.22
N THR A 75 -0.71 25.00 6.98
CA THR A 75 0.50 24.19 6.73
C THR A 75 0.20 22.70 6.87
N LEU A 76 -0.58 22.30 7.87
CA LEU A 76 -0.99 20.91 8.05
C LEU A 76 -1.92 20.41 6.95
N TYR A 77 -2.79 21.27 6.41
CA TYR A 77 -3.59 20.95 5.24
C TYR A 77 -2.72 20.66 4.01
N GLU A 78 -1.76 21.52 3.68
CA GLU A 78 -0.83 21.28 2.57
C GLU A 78 0.00 20.01 2.80
N THR A 79 0.44 19.78 4.03
CA THR A 79 1.15 18.55 4.41
C THR A 79 0.28 17.30 4.22
N ALA A 80 -0.98 17.36 4.64
CA ALA A 80 -1.95 16.26 4.46
C ALA A 80 -2.19 15.98 2.97
N LYS A 81 -2.27 17.05 2.16
CA LYS A 81 -2.41 16.95 0.71
C LYS A 81 -1.20 16.30 0.05
N SER A 82 0.03 16.71 0.41
CA SER A 82 1.25 16.06 -0.10
C SER A 82 1.26 14.57 0.21
N TYR A 83 1.04 14.17 1.46
CA TYR A 83 0.99 12.75 1.80
C TYR A 83 -0.12 11.97 1.08
N TYR A 84 -1.26 12.61 0.83
CA TYR A 84 -2.33 11.97 0.07
C TYR A 84 -1.97 11.78 -1.40
N ILE A 85 -1.25 12.73 -2.01
CA ILE A 85 -0.72 12.59 -3.37
C ILE A 85 0.29 11.43 -3.40
N ASP A 86 1.25 11.40 -2.49
CA ASP A 86 2.24 10.30 -2.39
C ASP A 86 1.54 8.94 -2.25
N ALA A 87 0.48 8.87 -1.45
CA ALA A 87 -0.31 7.66 -1.29
C ALA A 87 -1.00 7.21 -2.59
N LEU A 88 -1.55 8.15 -3.35
CA LEU A 88 -2.18 7.85 -4.64
C LEU A 88 -1.15 7.43 -5.70
N GLU A 89 0.04 8.02 -5.68
CA GLU A 89 1.13 7.67 -6.60
C GLU A 89 1.71 6.29 -6.30
N ALA A 90 1.74 5.89 -5.02
CA ALA A 90 2.19 4.57 -4.58
C ALA A 90 1.16 3.46 -4.85
N GLN A 91 -0.13 3.80 -4.95
CA GLN A 91 -1.15 2.80 -5.25
C GLN A 91 -1.01 2.25 -6.68
N LEU A 92 -1.07 0.92 -6.80
CA LEU A 92 -1.09 0.21 -8.08
C LEU A 92 -2.21 0.77 -8.97
N ARG A 93 -1.83 1.22 -10.16
CA ARG A 93 -2.80 1.72 -11.13
C ARG A 93 -3.60 0.52 -11.67
N PRO A 94 -4.84 0.75 -12.14
CA PRO A 94 -5.61 -0.29 -12.81
C PRO A 94 -4.85 -0.98 -13.97
N SER A 95 -3.94 -0.25 -14.64
CA SER A 95 -3.05 -0.80 -15.67
C SER A 95 -2.05 -1.83 -15.13
N ASP A 96 -1.59 -1.67 -13.89
CA ASP A 96 -0.61 -2.56 -13.26
C ASP A 96 -1.29 -3.88 -12.84
N LEU A 97 -2.58 -3.81 -12.49
CA LEU A 97 -3.42 -4.97 -12.16
C LEU A 97 -3.65 -5.90 -13.36
N ALA A 98 -3.60 -5.39 -14.59
CA ALA A 98 -3.80 -6.20 -15.81
C ALA A 98 -2.77 -7.34 -15.93
N ASN A 99 -1.59 -7.16 -15.34
CA ASN A 99 -0.54 -8.18 -15.30
C ASN A 99 -0.69 -9.17 -14.14
N LEU A 100 -1.41 -8.81 -13.06
CA LEU A 100 -1.64 -9.66 -11.89
C LEU A 100 -2.70 -10.74 -12.13
N GLY A 101 -3.63 -10.51 -13.07
CA GLY A 101 -4.63 -11.51 -13.48
C GLY A 101 -4.07 -12.68 -14.29
N ARG A 102 -2.80 -12.61 -14.72
CA ARG A 102 -2.12 -13.70 -15.39
C ARG A 102 -1.37 -14.54 -14.36
N SER A 103 -1.60 -15.84 -14.37
CA SER A 103 -0.80 -16.81 -13.62
C SER A 103 0.68 -16.51 -13.85
N ALA A 104 1.46 -16.33 -12.77
CA ALA A 104 2.89 -16.18 -12.89
C ALA A 104 3.43 -17.31 -13.77
N ALA A 105 4.08 -16.96 -14.89
CA ALA A 105 4.61 -17.96 -15.79
C ALA A 105 5.49 -18.89 -14.97
N THR A 106 5.21 -20.20 -15.02
CA THR A 106 5.98 -21.21 -14.30
C THR A 106 7.44 -20.93 -14.57
N ARG A 107 8.19 -20.48 -13.55
CA ARG A 107 9.63 -20.23 -13.69
C ARG A 107 10.22 -21.53 -14.18
N GLY A 108 10.58 -21.57 -15.45
CA GLY A 108 11.18 -22.74 -16.05
C GLY A 108 12.44 -23.02 -15.25
N ARG A 109 12.46 -24.14 -14.51
CA ARG A 109 13.74 -24.69 -14.07
C ARG A 109 14.57 -24.83 -15.35
N PRO A 110 15.76 -24.21 -15.45
CA PRO A 110 16.55 -24.28 -16.67
C PRO A 110 16.67 -25.76 -17.05
N ARG A 111 16.09 -26.12 -18.20
CA ARG A 111 16.23 -27.48 -18.72
C ARG A 111 17.70 -27.60 -19.07
N LYS A 112 18.39 -28.54 -18.44
CA LYS A 112 19.77 -28.89 -18.79
C LYS A 112 19.73 -29.34 -20.26
N GLU A 113 20.22 -28.49 -21.17
CA GLU A 113 20.40 -28.87 -22.57
C GLU A 113 21.31 -30.11 -22.61
N GLY A 114 20.83 -31.19 -23.22
CA GLY A 114 21.63 -32.40 -23.44
C GLY A 114 21.27 -33.67 -22.66
N VAL A 115 20.24 -33.69 -21.81
CA VAL A 115 19.77 -34.97 -21.22
C VAL A 115 18.60 -35.52 -22.02
N ALA A 116 18.86 -36.54 -22.84
CA ALA A 116 17.85 -37.27 -23.60
C ALA A 116 16.70 -37.74 -22.67
N PRO A 117 15.43 -37.66 -23.10
CA PRO A 117 14.32 -38.13 -22.29
C PRO A 117 14.46 -39.63 -22.02
N ALA A 118 14.46 -40.02 -20.75
CA ALA A 118 14.50 -41.42 -20.34
C ALA A 118 13.33 -42.19 -21.01
N PRO A 119 13.57 -43.39 -21.57
CA PRO A 119 12.53 -44.12 -22.28
C PRO A 119 11.38 -44.47 -21.32
N LYS A 120 10.15 -44.14 -21.72
CA LYS A 120 8.94 -44.47 -20.97
C LYS A 120 8.85 -45.99 -20.79
N LYS A 121 9.06 -46.49 -19.56
CA LYS A 121 8.78 -47.88 -19.22
C LYS A 121 7.30 -48.16 -19.49
N LYS A 122 6.99 -48.96 -20.53
CA LYS A 122 5.64 -49.49 -20.76
C LYS A 122 5.26 -50.31 -19.53
N ARG A 123 4.42 -49.76 -18.66
CA ARG A 123 3.81 -50.54 -17.57
C ARG A 123 2.86 -51.55 -18.22
N GLY A 124 3.31 -52.79 -18.30
CA GLY A 124 2.49 -53.92 -18.77
C GLY A 124 1.24 -54.03 -17.90
N ARG A 125 0.07 -53.99 -18.54
CA ARG A 125 -1.21 -54.21 -17.87
C ARG A 125 -1.28 -55.70 -17.49
N PRO A 126 -1.50 -56.08 -16.22
CA PRO A 126 -1.62 -57.49 -15.87
C PRO A 126 -2.86 -58.08 -16.56
N ARG A 127 -2.69 -59.20 -17.26
CA ARG A 127 -3.79 -59.98 -17.81
C ARG A 127 -4.58 -60.58 -16.65
N LYS A 128 -5.88 -60.26 -16.55
CA LYS A 128 -6.80 -60.97 -15.66
C LYS A 128 -6.90 -62.43 -16.14
N LYS A 129 -6.77 -63.38 -15.20
CA LYS A 129 -7.09 -64.80 -15.40
C LYS A 129 -8.59 -64.98 -15.56
#